data_AF-A0AAW8KQQ8-F1
#
_entry.id   AF-A0AAW8KQQ8-F1
#
_cell.length_a   1.000
_cell.length_b   1.000
_cell.length_c   1.000
_cell.angle_alpha   90.00
_cell.angle_beta   90.00
_cell.angle_gamma   90.00
#
_symmetry.space_group_name_H-M   'P 1'
#
loop_
_entity.id
_entity.type
_entity.pdbx_description
1 polymer ?
#
loop_
_entity_poly.entity_id
_entity_poly.type
_entity_poly.pdbx_seq_one_letter_code
_entity_poly.pdbx_strand_id
1 'polypeptide(L)'
;KKILPQCIIGLGGPEVSYESETFLRENPEVDLVMRGEGELVFTKLLEHWDYGIPASLEEIGSLTFRQGDKIHSTLPEPPLDLAL
;
A
#
# COMPACT_ATOMS: atom_id res chain seq x y z
N LYS A 1 9.55 -4.53 -13.85
CA LYS A 1 10.05 -5.75 -13.13
C LYS A 1 10.98 -6.63 -13.99
N LYS A 2 12.12 -6.09 -14.48
CA LYS A 2 12.96 -6.77 -15.50
C LYS A 2 13.98 -7.77 -14.94
N ILE A 3 14.63 -7.44 -13.82
CA ILE A 3 15.71 -8.26 -13.23
C ILE A 3 15.18 -9.17 -12.11
N LEU A 4 14.21 -8.68 -11.33
CA LEU A 4 13.55 -9.43 -10.27
C LEU A 4 12.03 -9.37 -10.51
N PRO A 5 11.45 -10.33 -11.24
CA PRO A 5 10.02 -10.32 -11.60
C PRO A 5 9.08 -10.38 -10.39
N GLN A 6 9.53 -10.97 -9.29
CA GLN A 6 8.77 -11.12 -8.03
C GLN A 6 8.96 -9.93 -7.09
N CYS A 7 9.73 -8.90 -7.48
CA CYS A 7 9.90 -7.71 -6.66
C CYS A 7 8.57 -6.97 -6.53
N ILE A 8 8.18 -6.69 -5.30
CA ILE A 8 7.04 -5.83 -5.00
C ILE A 8 7.50 -4.38 -5.14
N ILE A 9 6.76 -3.60 -5.93
CA ILE A 9 6.99 -2.17 -6.13
C ILE A 9 5.85 -1.42 -5.43
N GLY A 10 6.16 -0.87 -4.26
CA GLY A 10 5.26 0.00 -3.50
C GLY A 10 5.68 1.46 -3.62
N LEU A 11 4.70 2.36 -3.73
CA LEU A 11 4.92 3.81 -3.71
C LEU A 11 4.19 4.44 -2.53
N GLY A 12 4.61 5.65 -2.18
CA GLY A 12 3.94 6.51 -1.21
C GLY A 12 4.27 7.97 -1.49
N GLY A 13 3.68 8.87 -0.70
CA GLY A 13 3.86 10.31 -0.87
C GLY A 13 2.63 11.02 -1.46
N PRO A 14 2.55 12.34 -1.31
CA PRO A 14 1.39 13.13 -1.72
C PRO A 14 1.10 13.04 -3.23
N GLU A 15 2.13 12.79 -4.05
CA GLU A 15 2.04 12.76 -5.51
C GLU A 15 1.20 11.58 -6.05
N VAL A 16 1.15 10.46 -5.32
CA VAL A 16 0.45 9.23 -5.75
C VAL A 16 -0.77 8.90 -4.91
N SER A 17 -0.94 9.56 -3.76
CA SER A 17 -1.99 9.22 -2.78
C SER A 17 -3.40 9.66 -3.19
N TYR A 18 -3.54 10.79 -3.91
CA TYR A 18 -4.85 11.39 -4.22
C TYR A 18 -5.66 10.58 -5.25
N GLU A 19 -4.98 9.98 -6.24
CA GLU A 19 -5.61 9.16 -7.29
C GLU A 19 -4.98 7.75 -7.38
N SER A 20 -4.67 7.17 -6.22
CA SER A 20 -4.00 5.87 -6.09
C SER A 20 -4.59 4.75 -6.98
N GLU A 21 -5.91 4.65 -7.11
CA GLU A 21 -6.52 3.66 -8.01
C GLU A 21 -6.23 3.94 -9.48
N THR A 22 -6.42 5.18 -9.94
CA THR A 22 -6.12 5.61 -11.30
C THR A 22 -4.64 5.40 -11.60
N PHE A 23 -3.78 5.80 -10.68
CA PHE A 23 -2.34 5.62 -10.79
C PHE A 23 -1.97 4.15 -10.99
N LEU A 24 -2.52 3.23 -10.18
CA LEU A 24 -2.28 1.80 -10.37
C LEU A 24 -2.82 1.31 -11.72
N ARG A 25 -3.97 1.78 -12.20
CA ARG A 25 -4.49 1.41 -13.53
C ARG A 25 -3.53 1.82 -14.65
N GLU A 26 -2.93 3.00 -14.54
CA GLU A 26 -2.02 3.57 -15.54
C GLU A 26 -0.60 2.99 -15.45
N ASN A 27 -0.20 2.46 -14.28
CA ASN A 27 1.13 1.92 -14.01
C ASN A 27 1.06 0.45 -13.55
N PRO A 28 0.86 -0.52 -14.47
CA PRO A 28 0.69 -1.94 -14.13
C PRO A 28 1.89 -2.60 -13.44
N GLU A 29 3.08 -1.99 -13.51
CA GLU A 29 4.28 -2.46 -12.83
C GLU A 29 4.31 -2.15 -11.33
N VAL A 30 3.46 -1.24 -10.86
CA VAL A 30 3.33 -0.87 -9.44
C VAL A 30 2.27 -1.77 -8.80
N ASP A 31 2.61 -2.32 -7.63
CA ASP A 31 1.77 -3.28 -6.93
C ASP A 31 0.85 -2.62 -5.90
N LEU A 32 1.35 -1.58 -5.23
CA LEU A 32 0.63 -0.90 -4.16
C LEU A 32 1.03 0.56 -3.99
N VAL A 33 0.11 1.34 -3.42
CA VAL A 33 0.27 2.72 -3.00
C VAL A 33 -0.14 2.84 -1.54
N MET A 34 0.79 3.30 -0.71
CA MET A 34 0.55 3.71 0.68
C MET A 34 0.04 5.16 0.66
N ARG A 35 -1.14 5.39 1.23
CA ARG A 35 -1.82 6.69 1.21
C ARG A 35 -1.70 7.38 2.57
N GLY A 36 -1.57 8.71 2.57
CA GLY A 36 -1.42 9.48 3.80
C GLY A 36 -0.04 9.29 4.44
N GLU A 37 -0.01 9.23 5.78
CA GLU A 37 1.23 8.98 6.54
C GLU A 37 1.70 7.54 6.35
N GLY A 38 2.97 7.38 5.96
CA GLY A 38 3.51 6.10 5.52
C GLY A 38 3.94 5.20 6.67
N GLU A 39 4.23 5.76 7.84
CA GLU A 39 4.86 5.10 8.98
C GLU A 39 4.06 3.87 9.43
N LEU A 40 2.76 4.04 9.69
CA LEU A 40 1.90 2.98 10.17
C LEU A 40 1.59 1.94 9.07
N VAL A 41 1.28 2.42 7.85
CA VAL A 41 0.95 1.54 6.71
C VAL A 41 2.15 0.67 6.34
N PHE A 42 3.34 1.27 6.27
CA PHE A 42 4.57 0.57 5.96
C PHE A 42 4.94 -0.43 7.04
N THR A 43 4.77 -0.08 8.32
CA THR A 43 4.99 -1.00 9.44
C THR A 43 4.07 -2.22 9.31
N LYS A 44 2.75 -2.02 9.14
CA LYS A 44 1.79 -3.12 8.97
C LYS A 44 2.08 -3.98 7.74
N LEU A 45 2.59 -3.39 6.65
CA LEU A 45 3.01 -4.14 5.46
C LEU A 45 4.20 -5.06 5.74
N LEU A 46 5.21 -4.56 6.46
CA LEU A 46 6.36 -5.38 6.86
C LEU A 46 5.93 -6.50 7.82
N GLU A 47 5.07 -6.20 8.80
CA GLU A 47 4.53 -7.21 9.71
C GLU A 47 3.72 -8.29 8.96
N HIS A 48 2.92 -7.89 7.98
CA HIS A 48 2.19 -8.82 7.12
C HIS A 48 3.15 -9.76 6.39
N TRP A 49 4.26 -9.26 5.84
CA TRP A 49 5.20 -10.10 5.10
C TRP A 49 6.10 -10.96 5.98
N ASP A 50 6.57 -10.44 7.12
CA ASP A 50 7.49 -11.16 8.01
C ASP A 50 6.76 -12.16 8.91
N TYR A 51 5.56 -11.80 9.39
CA TYR A 51 4.84 -12.55 10.42
C TYR A 51 3.47 -13.06 9.96
N GLY A 52 2.96 -12.63 8.80
CA GLY A 52 1.61 -12.96 8.36
C GLY A 52 0.51 -12.26 9.17
N ILE A 53 0.83 -11.13 9.81
CA ILE A 53 -0.10 -10.36 10.66
C ILE A 53 0.00 -8.88 10.26
N PRO A 54 -1.08 -8.21 9.84
CA PRO A 54 -2.42 -8.77 9.62
C PRO A 54 -2.44 -9.86 8.54
N ALA A 55 -3.49 -10.70 8.51
CA ALA A 55 -3.51 -11.88 7.64
C ALA A 55 -3.71 -11.54 6.16
N SER A 56 -4.24 -10.35 5.87
CA SER A 56 -4.56 -9.88 4.53
C SER A 56 -4.19 -8.41 4.34
N LEU A 57 -3.94 -8.01 3.09
CA LEU A 57 -3.65 -6.61 2.75
C LEU A 57 -4.89 -5.72 2.95
N GLU A 58 -6.08 -6.29 2.87
CA GLU A 58 -7.38 -5.65 3.09
C GLU A 58 -7.54 -5.12 4.52
N GLU A 59 -6.82 -5.69 5.49
CA GLU A 59 -6.80 -5.27 6.90
C GLU A 59 -5.81 -4.11 7.16
N ILE A 60 -4.96 -3.78 6.18
CA ILE A 60 -4.00 -2.68 6.30
C ILE A 60 -4.70 -1.38 5.88
N GLY A 61 -4.99 -0.53 6.85
CA GLY A 61 -5.54 0.81 6.61
C GLY A 61 -4.65 1.64 5.68
N SER A 62 -5.26 2.59 4.96
CA SER A 62 -4.58 3.53 4.05
C SER A 62 -3.80 2.88 2.89
N LEU A 63 -4.16 1.67 2.48
CA LEU A 63 -3.50 0.95 1.39
C LEU A 63 -4.40 0.88 0.14
N THR A 64 -3.81 1.09 -1.03
CA THR A 64 -4.43 0.74 -2.32
C THR A 64 -3.50 -0.22 -3.04
N PHE A 65 -4.00 -1.38 -3.48
CA PHE A 65 -3.16 -2.45 -4.01
C PHE A 65 -3.84 -3.25 -5.11
N ARG A 66 -3.02 -3.94 -5.90
CA ARG A 66 -3.46 -4.82 -6.97
C ARG A 66 -3.59 -6.27 -6.48
N GLN A 67 -4.71 -6.91 -6.80
CA GLN A 67 -4.93 -8.34 -6.62
C GLN A 67 -5.48 -8.93 -7.92
N GLY A 68 -4.59 -9.52 -8.72
CA GLY A 68 -4.90 -9.90 -10.10
C GLY A 68 -5.28 -8.67 -10.95
N ASP A 69 -6.43 -8.74 -11.62
CA ASP A 69 -6.94 -7.65 -12.47
C ASP A 69 -7.70 -6.57 -11.68
N LYS A 70 -7.87 -6.77 -10.36
CA LYS A 70 -8.62 -5.86 -9.50
C LYS A 70 -7.67 -4.95 -8.72
N ILE A 71 -8.16 -3.75 -8.46
CA ILE A 71 -7.54 -2.78 -7.57
C ILE A 71 -8.47 -2.63 -6.38
N HIS A 72 -7.88 -2.69 -5.18
CA HIS A 72 -8.56 -2.63 -3.90
C HIS A 72 -8.03 -1.42 -3.13
N SER A 73 -8.93 -0.73 -2.44
CA SER A 73 -8.59 0.40 -1.57
C SER A 73 -9.20 0.15 -0.19
N THR A 74 -8.38 0.18 0.85
CA THR A 74 -8.84 0.03 2.24
C THR A 74 -9.36 1.36 2.79
N LEU A 75 -9.86 1.39 4.02
CA LEU A 75 -10.27 2.66 4.64
C LEU A 75 -9.03 3.50 5.01
N PRO A 76 -9.11 4.85 4.94
CA PRO A 76 -8.02 5.70 5.40
C PRO A 76 -7.77 5.52 6.90
N GLU A 77 -6.50 5.49 7.26
CA GLU A 77 -6.05 5.44 8.64
C GLU A 77 -5.86 6.86 9.17
N PRO A 78 -6.29 7.14 10.42
CA PRO A 78 -6.08 8.45 11.01
C PRO A 78 -4.58 8.76 11.13
N PRO A 79 -4.19 10.04 11.06
CA PRO A 79 -2.81 10.47 11.33
C PRO A 79 -2.32 9.91 12.67
N LEU A 80 -1.04 9.58 12.73
CA LEU A 80 -0.45 9.06 13.95
C LEU A 80 -0.48 10.15 15.01
N ASP A 81 -1.15 9.88 16.14
CA ASP A 81 -1.12 10.78 17.27
C ASP A 81 0.24 10.69 17.96
N LEU A 82 1.06 11.72 17.78
CA LEU A 82 2.37 11.85 18.41
C LEU A 82 2.31 12.57 19.75
N ALA A 83 1.13 13.00 20.20
CA ALA A 83 0.95 13.59 21.51
C ALA A 83 0.98 12.49 22.58
N LEU A 84 2.18 12.19 23.08
CA LEU A 84 2.40 11.46 24.33
C LEU A 84 2.11 12.34 25.55
#